data_AF-A0A959RN35-F1
#
_entry.id   AF-A0A959RN35-F1
#
_cell.length_a   1.000
_cell.length_b   1.000
_cell.length_c   1.000
_cell.angle_alpha   90.00
_cell.angle_beta   90.00
_cell.angle_gamma   90.00
#
_symmetry.space_group_name_H-M   'P 1'
#
loop_
_entity.id
_entity.type
_entity.pdbx_description
1 polymer ?
#
loop_
_entity_poly.entity_id
_entity_poly.type
_entity_poly.pdbx_seq_one_letter_code
_entity_poly.pdbx_strand_id
1 'polypeptide(L)'
;SIIVKDKTGINVVKADLYSVTSWRKGVFSFDNLPLENIMKVLARWYDVDVVFVDSNLKEERFTGVLRKNQNIEDILNSIQTTNNMAYVINNKTIIFK
;
A
#
# COMPACT_ATOMS: atom_id res chain seq x y z
N SER A 1 -1.45 -41.93 7.63
CA SER A 1 -1.10 -41.37 6.31
C SER A 1 -2.07 -40.23 6.04
N ILE A 2 -1.71 -38.97 5.81
CA ILE A 2 -0.50 -38.37 5.24
C ILE A 2 -0.22 -37.05 6.00
N ILE A 3 1.05 -36.81 6.29
CA ILE A 3 1.56 -35.53 6.79
C ILE A 3 1.76 -34.63 5.57
N VAL A 4 1.19 -33.43 5.57
CA VAL A 4 1.68 -32.33 4.74
C VAL A 4 1.99 -31.15 5.66
N LYS A 5 3.24 -31.13 6.14
CA LYS A 5 3.89 -29.91 6.62
C LYS A 5 4.35 -29.18 5.38
N ASP A 6 3.74 -28.04 5.07
CA ASP A 6 4.39 -27.06 4.22
C ASP A 6 4.85 -25.89 5.10
N LYS A 7 6.18 -25.75 5.17
CA LYS A 7 6.89 -24.73 5.93
C LYS A 7 7.09 -23.52 5.01
N THR A 8 6.08 -22.67 4.93
CA THR A 8 6.31 -21.26 4.59
C THR A 8 5.47 -20.46 5.56
N GLY A 9 6.12 -19.78 6.49
CA GLY A 9 5.50 -18.81 7.39
C GLY A 9 5.02 -17.59 6.60
N ILE A 10 4.05 -17.79 5.72
CA ILE A 10 3.23 -16.71 5.23
C ILE A 10 2.38 -16.35 6.43
N ASN A 11 2.78 -15.29 7.12
CA ASN A 11 1.88 -14.56 8.00
C ASN A 11 0.80 -14.02 7.06
N VAL A 12 -0.20 -14.86 6.76
CA VAL A 12 -1.46 -14.43 6.18
C VAL A 12 -2.08 -13.63 7.31
N VAL A 13 -1.62 -12.39 7.45
CA VAL A 13 -2.30 -11.37 8.22
C VAL A 13 -3.72 -11.48 7.70
N LYS A 14 -4.63 -11.84 8.60
CA LYS A 14 -6.08 -11.65 8.46
C LYS A 14 -6.32 -10.15 8.22
N ALA A 15 -5.84 -9.62 7.10
CA ALA A 15 -6.29 -8.39 6.52
C ALA A 15 -7.63 -8.80 5.93
N ASP A 16 -8.67 -8.62 6.74
CA ASP A 16 -10.04 -8.92 6.40
C ASP A 16 -10.28 -8.63 4.92
N LEU A 17 -10.60 -9.71 4.21
CA LEU A 17 -10.81 -9.82 2.77
C LEU A 17 -11.93 -8.90 2.23
N TYR A 18 -12.47 -7.98 3.03
CA TYR A 18 -13.59 -7.13 2.65
C TYR A 18 -13.23 -5.97 1.71
N SER A 19 -11.94 -5.58 1.60
CA SER A 19 -11.52 -4.47 0.71
C SER A 19 -10.67 -4.90 -0.49
N VAL A 20 -10.35 -6.19 -0.65
CA VAL A 20 -9.56 -6.69 -1.79
C VAL A 20 -10.46 -7.19 -2.94
N THR A 21 -11.77 -6.92 -2.93
CA THR A 21 -12.68 -7.23 -4.04
C THR A 21 -13.03 -5.99 -4.88
N SER A 22 -12.72 -4.79 -4.39
CA SER A 22 -13.05 -3.52 -5.07
C SER A 22 -12.13 -3.18 -6.24
N TRP A 23 -10.93 -3.80 -6.34
CA TRP A 23 -10.02 -3.56 -7.48
C TRP A 23 -10.64 -3.97 -8.83
N ARG A 24 -11.62 -4.89 -8.84
CA ARG A 24 -12.40 -5.25 -10.03
C ARG A 24 -13.30 -4.12 -10.54
N LYS A 25 -13.63 -3.13 -9.71
CA LYS A 25 -14.46 -1.97 -10.07
C LYS A 25 -13.66 -0.66 -10.19
N GLY A 26 -12.33 -0.73 -10.21
CA GLY A 26 -11.45 0.45 -10.37
C GLY A 26 -11.38 1.36 -9.14
N VAL A 27 -11.78 0.87 -7.96
CA VAL A 27 -11.77 1.61 -6.71
C VAL A 27 -11.08 0.79 -5.63
N PHE A 28 -10.25 1.43 -4.82
CA PHE A 28 -9.61 0.84 -3.64
C PHE A 28 -9.99 1.66 -2.42
N SER A 29 -10.90 1.10 -1.61
CA SER A 29 -11.34 1.70 -0.35
C SER A 29 -10.63 0.99 0.80
N PHE A 30 -10.08 1.75 1.73
CA PHE A 30 -9.39 1.23 2.90
C PHE A 30 -9.70 2.07 4.13
N ASP A 31 -9.67 1.41 5.28
CA ASP A 31 -9.89 2.03 6.57
C ASP A 31 -8.81 1.55 7.53
N ASN A 32 -8.19 2.51 8.23
CA ASN A 32 -7.13 2.28 9.21
C ASN A 32 -6.00 1.36 8.71
N LEU A 33 -5.63 1.50 7.44
CA LEU A 33 -4.69 0.60 6.75
C LEU A 33 -3.26 1.18 6.76
N PRO A 34 -2.23 0.37 7.07
CA PRO A 34 -0.84 0.83 7.04
C PRO A 34 -0.41 1.32 5.65
N LEU A 35 0.42 2.36 5.63
CA LEU A 35 0.96 2.96 4.41
C LEU A 35 1.67 1.92 3.54
N GLU A 36 2.41 1.00 4.15
CA GLU A 36 3.06 -0.10 3.41
C GLU A 36 2.07 -0.90 2.56
N ASN A 37 0.88 -1.19 3.10
CA ASN A 37 -0.14 -1.97 2.41
C ASN A 37 -0.82 -1.16 1.30
N ILE A 38 -1.05 0.13 1.53
CA ILE A 38 -1.56 1.05 0.50
C ILE A 38 -0.57 1.14 -0.66
N MET A 39 0.71 1.34 -0.35
CA MET A 39 1.78 1.45 -1.33
C MET A 39 2.01 0.16 -2.12
N LYS A 40 1.79 -1.03 -1.52
CA LYS A 40 1.80 -2.32 -2.27
C LYS A 40 0.73 -2.38 -3.35
N VAL A 41 -0.44 -1.78 -3.13
CA VAL A 41 -1.50 -1.71 -4.14
C VAL A 41 -1.11 -0.74 -5.25
N LEU A 42 -0.60 0.44 -4.87
CA LEU A 42 -0.17 1.47 -5.83
C LEU A 42 1.02 0.99 -6.68
N ALA A 43 2.00 0.31 -6.08
CA ALA A 43 3.11 -0.31 -6.78
C ALA A 43 2.65 -1.18 -7.95
N ARG A 44 1.60 -1.98 -7.74
CA ARG A 44 1.02 -2.84 -8.79
C ARG A 44 0.19 -2.08 -9.82
N TRP A 45 -0.46 -0.99 -9.44
CA TRP A 45 -1.31 -0.21 -10.35
C TRP A 45 -0.51 0.65 -11.31
N TYR A 46 0.62 1.19 -10.84
CA TYR A 46 1.44 2.15 -11.57
C TYR A 46 2.80 1.58 -12.01
N ASP A 47 3.08 0.31 -11.72
CA ASP A 47 4.35 -0.35 -12.05
C ASP A 47 5.57 0.40 -11.46
N VAL A 48 5.52 0.62 -10.13
CA VAL A 48 6.53 1.35 -9.37
C VAL A 48 7.03 0.56 -8.16
N ASP A 49 8.29 0.78 -7.82
CA ASP A 49 8.92 0.30 -6.59
C ASP A 49 8.74 1.31 -5.46
N VAL A 50 8.74 0.81 -4.21
CA VAL A 50 8.54 1.66 -3.03
C VAL A 50 9.61 1.35 -1.98
N VAL A 51 10.27 2.39 -1.50
CA VAL A 51 11.30 2.33 -0.47
C VAL A 51 10.92 3.27 0.67
N PHE A 52 11.06 2.77 1.89
CA PHE A 52 10.86 3.55 3.12
C PHE A 52 12.21 3.68 3.80
N VAL A 53 12.73 4.90 3.90
CA VAL A 53 13.98 5.20 4.63
C VAL A 53 13.72 5.14 6.13
N ASP A 54 12.65 5.79 6.59
CA ASP A 54 12.15 5.62 7.96
C ASP A 54 11.13 4.46 8.00
N SER A 55 11.42 3.46 8.81
CA SER A 55 10.54 2.30 8.98
C SER A 55 9.26 2.63 9.74
N ASN A 56 9.23 3.71 10.55
CA ASN A 56 8.03 4.14 11.26
C ASN A 56 6.92 4.55 10.29
N LEU A 57 7.28 5.13 9.14
CA LEU A 57 6.33 5.53 8.10
C LEU A 57 5.53 4.36 7.53
N LYS A 58 6.04 3.12 7.61
CA LYS A 58 5.33 1.93 7.11
C LYS A 58 4.05 1.65 7.91
N GLU A 59 4.09 1.97 9.20
CA GLU A 59 3.02 1.66 10.16
C GLU A 59 1.95 2.75 10.22
N GLU A 60 2.22 3.93 9.66
CA GLU A 60 1.26 5.04 9.57
C GLU A 60 -0.03 4.60 8.89
N ARG A 61 -1.17 4.90 9.52
CA ARG A 61 -2.47 4.36 9.10
C ARG A 61 -3.31 5.43 8.46
N PHE A 62 -3.95 5.05 7.36
CA PHE A 62 -4.80 5.93 6.58
C PHE A 62 -6.17 5.32 6.38
N THR A 63 -7.15 6.20 6.21
CA THR A 63 -8.51 5.88 5.78
C THR A 63 -8.80 6.71 4.53
N GLY A 64 -9.32 6.07 3.49
CA GLY A 64 -9.54 6.75 2.22
C GLY A 64 -10.03 5.86 1.10
N VAL A 65 -10.25 6.50 -0.04
CA VAL A 65 -10.69 5.84 -1.27
C VAL A 65 -9.85 6.34 -2.42
N LEU A 66 -9.22 5.42 -3.14
CA LEU A 66 -8.42 5.68 -4.34
C LEU A 66 -9.13 5.14 -5.56
N ARG A 67 -9.05 5.87 -6.67
CA ARG A 67 -9.56 5.42 -7.96
C ARG A 67 -8.40 5.05 -8.87
N LYS A 68 -8.55 3.98 -9.66
CA LYS A 68 -7.49 3.49 -10.56
C LYS A 68 -7.05 4.52 -11.61
N ASN A 69 -7.93 5.46 -11.96
CA ASN A 69 -7.67 6.54 -12.90
C ASN A 69 -7.12 7.82 -12.26
N GLN A 70 -6.90 7.83 -10.94
CA GLN A 70 -6.33 8.99 -10.24
C GLN A 70 -4.83 9.10 -10.57
N ASN A 71 -4.27 10.31 -10.58
CA ASN A 71 -2.83 10.46 -10.73
C ASN A 71 -2.12 10.01 -9.44
N ILE A 72 -1.05 9.23 -9.56
CA ILE A 72 -0.27 8.79 -8.39
C ILE A 72 0.32 9.97 -7.61
N GLU A 73 0.71 11.06 -8.28
CA GLU A 73 1.23 12.27 -7.63
C GLU A 73 0.17 12.93 -6.73
N ASP A 74 -1.09 12.99 -7.15
CA ASP A 74 -2.19 13.52 -6.32
C ASP A 74 -2.39 12.67 -5.06
N ILE A 75 -2.26 11.35 -5.21
CA ILE A 75 -2.33 10.40 -4.09
C ILE A 75 -1.16 10.65 -3.14
N LEU A 76 0.07 10.69 -3.64
CA LEU A 76 1.28 10.90 -2.85
C LEU A 76 1.28 12.25 -2.12
N ASN A 77 0.80 13.31 -2.79
CA ASN A 77 0.62 14.63 -2.19
C ASN A 77 -0.36 14.58 -1.00
N SER A 78 -1.47 13.86 -1.15
CA SER A 78 -2.45 13.70 -0.06
C SER A 78 -1.86 12.95 1.15
N ILE A 79 -1.05 11.92 0.89
CA ILE A 79 -0.37 11.17 1.96
C ILE A 79 0.69 12.06 2.64
N GLN A 80 1.46 12.82 1.86
CA GLN A 80 2.47 13.76 2.38
C GLN A 80 1.87 14.79 3.34
N THR A 81 0.72 15.39 2.98
CA THR A 81 0.09 16.43 3.80
C THR A 81 -0.46 15.93 5.14
N THR A 82 -0.70 14.62 5.27
CA THR A 82 -1.34 14.06 6.48
C THR A 82 -0.38 14.00 7.67
N ASN A 83 0.85 13.54 7.44
CA ASN A 83 1.83 13.28 8.50
C ASN A 83 3.13 14.08 8.35
N ASN A 84 3.12 15.12 7.51
CA ASN A 84 4.28 15.97 7.23
C ASN A 84 5.53 15.18 6.80
N MET A 85 5.31 14.05 6.13
CA MET A 85 6.34 13.15 5.61
C MET A 85 6.82 13.64 4.24
N ALA A 86 8.09 13.41 3.89
CA ALA A 86 8.59 13.77 2.58
C ALA A 86 8.66 12.53 1.66
N TYR A 87 8.42 12.72 0.38
CA TYR A 87 8.66 11.69 -0.63
C TYR A 87 9.47 12.26 -1.80
N VAL A 88 10.15 11.38 -2.51
CA VAL A 88 10.82 11.68 -3.78
C VAL A 88 10.48 10.56 -4.76
N ILE A 89 10.18 10.93 -6.01
CA ILE A 89 10.05 9.98 -7.11
C ILE A 89 11.37 9.99 -7.88
N ASN A 90 11.99 8.83 -8.01
CA ASN A 90 13.18 8.62 -8.82
C ASN A 90 12.89 7.53 -9.86
N ASN A 91 12.66 7.93 -11.11
CA ASN A 91 12.20 7.05 -12.18
C ASN A 91 10.91 6.30 -11.80
N LYS A 92 11.03 5.00 -11.53
CA LYS A 92 9.93 4.12 -11.11
C LYS A 92 9.95 3.84 -9.61
N THR A 93 10.77 4.52 -8.82
CA THR A 93 10.92 4.25 -7.39
C THR A 93 10.43 5.43 -6.56
N ILE A 94 9.49 5.18 -5.66
CA ILE A 94 9.00 6.15 -4.68
C ILE A 94 9.77 5.93 -3.38
N ILE A 95 10.40 6.98 -2.88
CA ILE A 95 11.23 6.95 -1.66
C ILE A 95 10.60 7.86 -0.61
N PHE A 96 10.13 7.27 0.48
CA PHE A 96 9.62 8.00 1.66
C PHE A 96 10.76 8.25 2.66
N LYS A 97 10.86 9.49 3.16
CA LYS A 97 11.93 9.97 4.05
C LYS A 97 11.39 10.91 5.13
#